data_AF-A0A821GE07-F1
#
_entry.id   AF-A0A821GE07-F1
#
_cell.length_a   1.000
_cell.length_b   1.000
_cell.length_c   1.000
_cell.angle_alpha   90.00
_cell.angle_beta   90.00
_cell.angle_gamma   90.00
#
_symmetry.space_group_name_H-M   'P 1'
#
loop_
_entity.id
_entity.type
_entity.pdbx_description
1 polymer ?
#
loop_
_entity_poly.entity_id
_entity_poly.type
_entity_poly.pdbx_seq_one_letter_code
_entity_poly.pdbx_strand_id
1 'polypeptide(L)'
;NMDRIDMNKLEQKIALNESLEEKSKIFENQSITCIEDFSNEIFYEIFDYFNGYEIIEKFSNLNSQFDKLLYSSSILIKTHFFLFHYQEKIINTFNKLEIFSTKIYSNLKILSISFSKNIDLLDAHQWEIIILNYYPQLEKFYLNYYESINNDNQYPIYSG
;
A
#
# COMPACT_ATOMS: atom_id res chain seq x y z
N ASN A 1 38.70 46.05 -19.57
CA ASN A 1 37.48 45.23 -19.83
C ASN A 1 37.60 43.80 -19.33
N MET A 2 38.81 43.27 -19.09
CA MET A 2 39.01 41.90 -18.57
C MET A 2 38.72 41.80 -17.05
N ASP A 3 39.12 42.80 -16.25
CA ASP A 3 38.97 42.79 -14.79
C ASP A 3 37.50 42.82 -14.30
N ARG A 4 36.59 43.38 -15.10
CA ARG A 4 35.15 43.43 -14.77
C ARG A 4 34.45 42.09 -14.96
N ILE A 5 34.93 41.26 -15.90
CA ILE A 5 34.32 39.97 -16.21
C ILE A 5 34.69 38.94 -15.14
N ASP A 6 35.93 39.00 -14.62
CA ASP A 6 36.38 38.09 -13.56
C ASP A 6 35.77 38.44 -12.20
N MET A 7 35.54 39.73 -11.91
CA MET A 7 34.81 40.14 -10.70
C MET A 7 33.36 39.66 -10.69
N ASN A 8 32.63 39.77 -11.80
CA ASN A 8 31.25 39.27 -11.90
C ASN A 8 31.15 37.75 -11.70
N LYS A 9 32.13 36.98 -12.19
CA LYS A 9 32.18 35.52 -11.97
C LYS A 9 32.47 35.15 -10.52
N LEU A 10 33.30 35.94 -9.84
CA LEU A 10 33.61 35.74 -8.44
C LEU A 10 32.40 36.03 -7.54
N GLU A 11 31.68 37.12 -7.80
CA GLU A 11 30.45 37.48 -7.09
C GLU A 11 29.36 36.42 -7.25
N GLN A 12 29.18 35.89 -8.47
CA GLN A 12 28.23 34.79 -8.72
C GLN A 12 28.60 33.50 -7.97
N LYS A 13 29.90 33.20 -7.84
CA LYS A 13 30.37 32.01 -7.15
C LYS A 13 30.21 32.11 -5.63
N ILE A 14 30.40 33.31 -5.07
CA ILE A 14 30.16 33.60 -3.65
C ILE A 14 28.66 33.47 -3.34
N ALA A 15 27.79 34.11 -4.14
CA ALA A 15 26.34 34.03 -3.97
C ALA A 15 25.81 32.58 -4.09
N LEU A 16 26.40 31.77 -4.97
CA LEU A 16 26.04 30.35 -5.10
C LEU A 16 26.46 29.54 -3.86
N ASN A 17 27.65 29.78 -3.32
CA ASN A 17 28.13 29.09 -2.12
C ASN A 17 27.33 29.49 -0.88
N GLU A 18 27.00 30.77 -0.72
CA GLU A 18 26.14 31.25 0.38
C GLU A 18 24.74 30.61 0.31
N SER A 19 24.17 30.49 -0.91
CA SER A 19 22.89 29.79 -1.12
C SER A 19 22.98 28.29 -0.80
N LEU A 20 24.10 27.64 -1.10
CA LEU A 20 24.32 26.22 -0.79
C LEU A 20 24.50 25.98 0.71
N GLU A 21 25.23 26.85 1.41
CA GLU A 21 25.37 26.79 2.87
C GLU A 21 24.04 27.04 3.58
N GLU A 22 23.23 27.96 3.08
CA GLU A 22 21.90 28.25 3.64
C GLU A 22 20.95 27.06 3.44
N LYS A 23 20.97 26.41 2.26
CA LYS A 23 20.25 25.15 2.02
C LYS A 23 20.74 24.01 2.90
N SER A 24 22.05 23.89 3.12
CA SER A 24 22.64 22.88 4.00
C SER A 24 22.18 23.07 5.46
N LYS A 25 22.17 24.31 5.96
CA LYS A 25 21.68 24.63 7.31
C LYS A 25 20.19 24.40 7.49
N ILE A 26 19.39 24.60 6.44
CA ILE A 26 17.96 24.28 6.46
C ILE A 26 17.75 22.76 6.58
N PHE A 27 18.59 21.95 5.93
CA PHE A 27 18.54 20.49 6.03
C PHE A 27 19.01 19.96 7.39
N GLU A 28 20.03 20.57 8.01
CA GLU A 28 20.52 20.14 9.34
C GLU A 28 19.56 20.46 10.49
N ASN A 29 18.62 21.39 10.30
CA ASN A 29 17.67 21.81 11.35
C ASN A 29 16.28 21.13 11.27
N GLN A 30 16.03 20.26 10.30
CA GLN A 30 14.82 19.43 10.31
C GLN A 30 15.05 18.23 11.22
N SER A 31 14.96 18.45 12.55
CA SER A 31 14.85 17.34 13.48
C SER A 31 13.54 16.62 13.19
N ILE A 32 13.61 15.34 12.80
CA ILE A 32 12.44 14.45 12.78
C ILE A 32 11.97 14.33 14.23
N THR A 33 10.82 14.91 14.53
CA THR A 33 10.26 14.92 15.89
C THR A 33 9.17 13.88 16.06
N CYS A 34 8.53 13.50 14.96
CA CYS A 34 7.41 12.57 14.90
C CYS A 34 7.54 11.62 13.70
N ILE A 35 6.84 10.48 13.74
CA ILE A 35 6.84 9.49 12.65
C ILE A 35 6.30 10.11 11.35
N GLU A 36 5.35 11.03 11.46
CA GLU A 36 4.75 11.80 10.36
C GLU A 36 5.75 12.64 9.55
N ASP A 37 6.91 12.96 10.13
CA ASP A 37 7.96 13.75 9.46
C ASP A 37 8.75 12.91 8.44
N PHE A 38 8.57 11.58 8.40
CA PHE A 38 9.21 10.73 7.40
C PHE A 38 8.66 10.97 5.99
N SER A 39 9.51 10.72 4.98
CA SER A 39 9.10 10.79 3.59
C SER A 39 8.10 9.67 3.25
N ASN A 40 7.26 9.91 2.26
CA ASN A 40 6.31 8.91 1.75
C ASN A 40 7.02 7.61 1.30
N GLU A 41 8.27 7.71 0.82
CA GLU A 41 9.08 6.56 0.39
C GLU A 41 9.31 5.57 1.53
N ILE A 42 9.64 6.05 2.74
CA ILE A 42 9.81 5.19 3.92
C ILE A 42 8.51 4.48 4.27
N PHE A 43 7.37 5.16 4.15
CA PHE A 43 6.08 4.52 4.40
C PHE A 43 5.74 3.46 3.35
N TYR A 44 6.08 3.69 2.08
CA TYR A 44 5.92 2.68 1.04
C TYR A 44 6.81 1.46 1.27
N GLU A 45 8.06 1.67 1.72
CA GLU A 45 8.94 0.58 2.16
C GLU A 45 8.36 -0.20 3.34
N ILE A 46 7.80 0.49 4.34
CA ILE A 46 7.11 -0.16 5.47
C ILE A 46 5.91 -0.97 4.97
N PHE A 47 5.13 -0.42 4.05
CA PHE A 47 3.95 -1.07 3.48
C PHE A 47 4.28 -2.34 2.71
N ASP A 48 5.46 -2.45 2.08
CA ASP A 48 5.88 -3.69 1.41
C ASP A 48 6.02 -4.90 2.35
N TYR A 49 6.14 -4.68 3.67
CA TYR A 49 6.16 -5.75 4.68
C TYR A 49 4.76 -6.19 5.13
N PHE A 50 3.70 -5.50 4.72
CA PHE A 50 2.32 -5.80 5.07
C PHE A 50 1.54 -6.22 3.83
N ASN A 51 0.52 -7.07 4.02
CA ASN A 51 -0.49 -7.20 2.98
C ASN A 51 -1.42 -5.98 3.02
N GLY A 52 -2.03 -5.61 1.89
CA GLY A 52 -2.87 -4.41 1.88
C GLY A 52 -4.12 -4.46 2.78
N TYR A 53 -4.55 -5.65 3.24
CA TYR A 53 -5.55 -5.73 4.32
C TYR A 53 -5.02 -5.15 5.63
N GLU A 54 -3.85 -5.64 6.06
CA GLU A 54 -3.19 -5.15 7.27
C GLU A 54 -2.82 -3.67 7.18
N ILE A 55 -2.41 -3.19 6.00
CA ILE A 55 -2.11 -1.78 5.80
C ILE A 55 -3.35 -0.94 6.15
N ILE A 56 -4.52 -1.28 5.64
CA ILE A 56 -5.71 -0.48 5.90
C ILE A 56 -6.22 -0.68 7.31
N GLU A 57 -6.21 -1.91 7.81
CA GLU A 57 -6.64 -2.18 9.18
C GLU A 57 -5.79 -1.40 10.20
N LYS A 58 -4.46 -1.37 10.02
CA LYS A 58 -3.53 -0.75 10.97
C LYS A 58 -3.34 0.75 10.74
N PHE A 59 -3.39 1.21 9.49
CA PHE A 59 -3.02 2.59 9.14
C PHE A 59 -4.20 3.48 8.71
N SER A 60 -5.40 2.94 8.44
CA SER A 60 -6.57 3.79 8.15
C SER A 60 -7.04 4.53 9.40
N ASN A 61 -7.41 5.80 9.23
CA ASN A 61 -7.86 6.69 10.30
C ASN A 61 -6.81 6.98 11.40
N LEU A 62 -5.53 6.67 11.20
CA LEU A 62 -4.48 7.11 12.13
C LEU A 62 -4.41 8.64 12.17
N ASN A 63 -4.26 9.24 10.99
CA ASN A 63 -4.36 10.67 10.78
C ASN A 63 -4.58 10.95 9.28
N SER A 64 -4.85 12.22 8.94
CA SER A 64 -5.14 12.63 7.56
C SER A 64 -3.98 12.43 6.58
N GLN A 65 -2.73 12.35 7.05
CA GLN A 65 -1.56 12.07 6.21
C GLN A 65 -1.54 10.60 5.78
N PHE A 66 -1.76 9.67 6.71
CA PHE A 66 -1.88 8.24 6.35
C PHE A 66 -3.07 7.98 5.46
N ASP A 67 -4.23 8.61 5.71
CA ASP A 67 -5.36 8.49 4.80
C ASP A 67 -4.99 8.99 3.40
N LYS A 68 -4.30 10.13 3.29
CA LYS A 68 -3.78 10.60 2.00
C LYS A 68 -2.81 9.59 1.38
N LEU A 69 -1.86 9.03 2.13
CA LEU A 69 -0.91 8.03 1.62
C LEU A 69 -1.63 6.82 1.03
N LEU A 70 -2.65 6.32 1.72
CA LEU A 70 -3.45 5.15 1.31
C LEU A 70 -4.30 5.42 0.07
N TYR A 71 -4.87 6.63 -0.04
CA TYR A 71 -5.83 6.95 -1.11
C TYR A 71 -5.20 7.73 -2.29
N SER A 72 -3.97 8.27 -2.16
CA SER A 72 -3.26 9.00 -3.23
C SER A 72 -2.43 8.09 -4.15
N SER A 73 -3.12 7.13 -4.77
CA SER A 73 -2.90 6.57 -6.12
C SER A 73 -1.52 6.13 -6.63
N SER A 74 -0.47 6.11 -5.83
CA SER A 74 0.87 5.69 -6.28
C SER A 74 1.28 4.33 -5.73
N ILE A 75 0.65 3.89 -4.65
CA ILE A 75 0.88 2.55 -4.11
C ILE A 75 0.11 1.58 -5.00
N LEU A 76 0.84 0.79 -5.79
CA LEU A 76 0.28 -0.39 -6.42
C LEU A 76 0.06 -1.43 -5.32
N ILE A 77 -1.07 -1.34 -4.63
CA ILE A 77 -1.36 -2.26 -3.52
C ILE A 77 -1.54 -3.63 -4.14
N LYS A 78 -0.59 -4.53 -3.90
CA LYS A 78 -0.83 -5.98 -4.09
C LYS A 78 -1.45 -6.47 -2.80
N THR A 79 -2.73 -6.81 -2.83
CA THR A 79 -3.40 -7.37 -1.65
C THR A 79 -3.35 -8.89 -1.72
N HIS A 80 -2.84 -9.50 -0.67
CA HIS A 80 -3.05 -10.91 -0.40
C HIS A 80 -3.91 -11.04 0.85
N PHE A 81 -5.14 -11.53 0.70
CA PHE A 81 -6.04 -11.76 1.81
C PHE A 81 -5.94 -13.19 2.29
N PHE A 82 -5.67 -13.35 3.57
CA PHE A 82 -5.74 -14.63 4.24
C PHE A 82 -7.03 -14.71 5.05
N LEU A 83 -8.04 -15.38 4.51
CA LEU A 83 -9.35 -15.59 5.16
C LEU A 83 -9.34 -16.92 5.93
N PHE A 84 -8.40 -17.07 6.87
CA PHE A 84 -8.23 -18.30 7.65
C PHE A 84 -9.05 -18.35 8.96
N HIS A 85 -10.00 -17.43 9.17
CA HIS A 85 -10.72 -17.39 10.44
C HIS A 85 -11.69 -18.58 10.59
N TYR A 86 -11.37 -19.42 11.56
CA TYR A 86 -12.06 -20.67 11.90
C TYR A 86 -13.52 -20.53 12.38
N GLN A 87 -14.04 -19.31 12.57
CA GLN A 87 -15.33 -19.10 13.24
C GLN A 87 -16.19 -18.00 12.62
N GLU A 88 -15.75 -17.34 11.55
CA GLU A 88 -16.58 -16.29 10.93
C GLU A 88 -17.57 -16.89 9.92
N LYS A 89 -18.82 -16.41 9.98
CA LYS A 89 -19.83 -16.74 8.97
C LYS A 89 -19.42 -16.17 7.61
N ILE A 90 -19.74 -16.89 6.54
CA ILE A 90 -19.45 -16.50 5.13
C ILE A 90 -19.96 -15.10 4.81
N ILE A 91 -21.18 -14.78 5.23
CA ILE A 91 -21.80 -13.46 5.04
C ILE A 91 -20.92 -12.36 5.65
N ASN A 92 -20.30 -12.60 6.81
CA ASN A 92 -19.40 -11.62 7.42
C ASN A 92 -18.12 -11.45 6.61
N THR A 93 -17.66 -12.51 5.93
CA THR A 93 -16.45 -12.47 5.10
C THR A 93 -16.66 -11.60 3.87
N PHE A 94 -17.75 -11.81 3.13
CA PHE A 94 -18.06 -10.99 1.96
C PHE A 94 -18.41 -9.54 2.33
N ASN A 95 -19.13 -9.30 3.42
CA ASN A 95 -19.39 -7.93 3.89
C ASN A 95 -18.08 -7.19 4.26
N LYS A 96 -17.13 -7.88 4.90
CA LYS A 96 -15.82 -7.30 5.20
C LYS A 96 -15.03 -7.00 3.93
N LEU A 97 -15.03 -7.92 2.97
CA LEU A 97 -14.42 -7.71 1.66
C LEU A 97 -15.06 -6.51 0.96
N GLU A 98 -16.37 -6.38 0.96
CA GLU A 98 -17.10 -5.26 0.37
C GLU A 98 -16.71 -3.92 1.03
N ILE A 99 -16.76 -3.83 2.36
CA ILE A 99 -16.32 -2.64 3.11
C ILE A 99 -14.86 -2.31 2.79
N PHE A 100 -13.99 -3.30 2.77
CA PHE A 100 -12.60 -3.10 2.40
C PHE A 100 -12.46 -2.60 0.97
N SER A 101 -13.21 -3.19 0.04
CA SER A 101 -13.18 -2.84 -1.38
C SER A 101 -13.54 -1.38 -1.60
N THR A 102 -14.53 -0.85 -0.87
CA THR A 102 -14.92 0.57 -0.96
C THR A 102 -13.77 1.54 -0.63
N LYS A 103 -12.75 1.09 0.11
CA LYS A 103 -11.60 1.92 0.51
C LYS A 103 -10.48 1.95 -0.53
N ILE A 104 -10.33 0.94 -1.38
CA ILE A 104 -9.11 0.74 -2.21
C ILE A 104 -9.41 0.61 -3.70
N TYR A 105 -10.70 0.68 -4.05
CA TYR A 105 -11.21 0.34 -5.37
C TYR A 105 -10.45 1.00 -6.52
N SER A 106 -9.87 2.19 -6.30
CA SER A 106 -9.30 3.00 -7.38
C SER A 106 -7.95 2.52 -7.90
N ASN A 107 -7.15 1.76 -7.13
CA ASN A 107 -5.76 1.42 -7.53
C ASN A 107 -5.40 -0.07 -7.44
N LEU A 108 -6.35 -0.94 -7.12
CA LEU A 108 -6.08 -2.37 -6.98
C LEU A 108 -5.91 -3.04 -8.36
N LYS A 109 -4.70 -3.54 -8.64
CA LYS A 109 -4.39 -4.27 -9.89
C LYS A 109 -4.35 -5.78 -9.72
N ILE A 110 -3.92 -6.25 -8.56
CA ILE A 110 -3.78 -7.67 -8.26
C ILE A 110 -4.46 -7.95 -6.94
N LEU A 111 -5.46 -8.83 -6.98
CA LEU A 111 -6.21 -9.31 -5.83
C LEU A 111 -5.90 -10.80 -5.68
N SER A 112 -5.28 -11.16 -4.58
CA SER A 112 -5.02 -12.56 -4.25
C SER A 112 -5.72 -12.91 -2.95
N ILE A 113 -6.45 -14.02 -2.95
CA ILE A 113 -7.27 -14.44 -1.82
C ILE A 113 -6.99 -15.90 -1.54
N SER A 114 -6.66 -16.19 -0.30
CA SER A 114 -6.36 -17.50 0.22
C SER A 114 -7.32 -17.80 1.37
N PHE A 115 -8.03 -18.92 1.30
CA PHE A 115 -8.95 -19.34 2.35
C PHE A 115 -8.91 -20.84 2.58
N SER A 116 -9.41 -21.27 3.73
CA SER A 116 -9.47 -22.70 4.08
C SER A 116 -10.81 -23.05 4.71
N LYS A 117 -11.18 -24.33 4.66
CA LYS A 117 -12.31 -24.94 5.40
C LYS A 117 -13.72 -24.47 5.04
N ASN A 118 -13.85 -23.45 4.21
CA ASN A 118 -15.14 -22.89 3.84
C ASN A 118 -15.34 -22.96 2.31
N ILE A 119 -15.95 -24.06 1.85
CA ILE A 119 -16.15 -24.32 0.43
C ILE A 119 -17.12 -23.33 -0.22
N ASP A 120 -18.00 -22.71 0.57
CA ASP A 120 -18.98 -21.73 0.06
C ASP A 120 -18.30 -20.44 -0.44
N LEU A 121 -17.05 -20.19 -0.05
CA LEU A 121 -16.21 -19.13 -0.63
C LEU A 121 -15.70 -19.47 -2.04
N LEU A 122 -15.95 -20.68 -2.57
CA LEU A 122 -15.70 -21.01 -3.99
C LEU A 122 -16.88 -20.64 -4.90
N ASP A 123 -17.86 -19.89 -4.42
CA ASP A 123 -18.94 -19.36 -5.24
C ASP A 123 -18.40 -18.35 -6.27
N ALA A 124 -18.17 -18.83 -7.49
CA ALA A 124 -17.66 -18.03 -8.60
C ALA A 124 -18.58 -16.85 -8.97
N HIS A 125 -19.90 -17.01 -8.82
CA HIS A 125 -20.86 -15.95 -9.14
C HIS A 125 -20.78 -14.80 -8.12
N GLN A 126 -20.59 -15.10 -6.84
CA GLN A 126 -20.36 -14.06 -5.83
C GLN A 126 -19.05 -13.30 -6.09
N TRP A 127 -17.97 -13.99 -6.44
CA TRP A 127 -16.72 -13.34 -6.80
C TRP A 127 -16.83 -12.48 -8.06
N GLU A 128 -17.54 -12.94 -9.08
CA GLU A 128 -17.81 -12.17 -10.28
C GLU A 128 -18.51 -10.85 -9.94
N ILE A 129 -19.57 -10.89 -9.11
CA ILE A 129 -20.28 -9.68 -8.65
C ILE A 129 -19.33 -8.72 -7.93
N ILE A 130 -18.50 -9.23 -7.01
CA ILE A 130 -17.57 -8.39 -6.23
C ILE A 130 -16.53 -7.74 -7.15
N ILE A 131 -15.93 -8.52 -8.05
CA ILE A 131 -14.88 -8.04 -8.95
C ILE A 131 -15.45 -6.97 -9.89
N LEU A 132 -16.63 -7.22 -10.49
CA LEU A 132 -17.26 -6.26 -11.40
C LEU A 132 -17.68 -4.97 -10.70
N ASN A 133 -18.20 -5.06 -9.47
CA ASN A 133 -18.70 -3.89 -8.75
C ASN A 133 -17.58 -3.05 -8.12
N TYR A 134 -16.53 -3.70 -7.60
CA TYR A 134 -15.53 -3.01 -6.80
C TYR A 134 -14.13 -2.97 -7.39
N TYR A 135 -13.80 -3.85 -8.33
CA TYR A 135 -12.46 -3.93 -8.90
C TYR A 135 -12.47 -3.90 -10.44
N PRO A 136 -13.10 -2.88 -11.07
CA PRO A 136 -13.22 -2.83 -12.52
C PRO A 136 -11.87 -2.67 -13.24
N GLN A 137 -10.80 -2.30 -12.53
CA GLN A 137 -9.45 -2.15 -13.07
C GLN A 137 -8.52 -3.32 -12.72
N LEU A 138 -9.07 -4.40 -12.15
CA LEU A 138 -8.29 -5.56 -11.74
C LEU A 138 -7.69 -6.25 -12.96
N GLU A 139 -6.39 -6.47 -12.93
CA GLU A 139 -5.66 -7.14 -14.01
C GLU A 139 -5.51 -8.63 -13.73
N LYS A 140 -5.36 -9.00 -12.45
CA LYS A 140 -5.16 -10.37 -12.02
C LYS A 140 -5.95 -10.65 -10.75
N PHE A 141 -6.70 -11.74 -10.79
CA PHE A 141 -7.38 -12.32 -9.62
C PHE A 141 -6.78 -13.70 -9.37
N TYR A 142 -6.43 -13.98 -8.12
CA TYR A 142 -5.93 -15.28 -7.70
C TYR A 142 -6.77 -15.79 -6.55
N LEU A 143 -7.28 -17.01 -6.67
CA LEU A 143 -8.09 -17.66 -5.65
C LEU A 143 -7.45 -18.99 -5.24
N ASN A 144 -6.97 -19.05 -4.01
CA ASN A 144 -6.33 -20.24 -3.44
C ASN A 144 -7.22 -20.82 -2.33
N TYR A 145 -7.56 -22.10 -2.46
CA TYR A 145 -8.25 -22.85 -1.41
C TYR A 145 -7.34 -23.92 -0.83
N TYR A 146 -7.26 -23.93 0.49
CA TYR A 146 -6.50 -24.90 1.27
C TYR A 146 -7.47 -25.78 2.07
N GLU A 147 -7.39 -27.09 1.90
CA GLU A 147 -8.02 -28.05 2.81
C GLU A 147 -6.93 -28.55 3.76
N SER A 148 -7.18 -28.50 5.07
CA SER A 148 -6.18 -28.98 6.04
C SER A 148 -6.17 -30.51 6.03
N ILE A 149 -5.38 -31.11 5.14
CA ILE A 149 -5.15 -32.56 5.09
C ILE A 149 -3.92 -32.85 5.96
N ASN A 150 -4.09 -32.84 7.29
CA ASN A 150 -3.07 -33.15 8.30
C ASN A 150 -1.96 -32.11 8.50
N ASN A 151 -1.46 -32.04 9.73
CA ASN A 151 -0.89 -30.84 10.37
C ASN A 151 0.43 -30.27 9.82
N ASP A 152 1.09 -30.89 8.84
CA ASP A 152 2.48 -30.54 8.54
C ASP A 152 2.73 -29.99 7.12
N ASN A 153 1.75 -29.98 6.21
CA ASN A 153 1.93 -29.40 4.87
C ASN A 153 0.62 -28.84 4.29
N GLN A 154 0.51 -27.51 4.22
CA GLN A 154 -0.61 -26.83 3.55
C GLN A 154 -0.24 -26.54 2.10
N TYR A 155 -0.70 -27.38 1.18
CA TYR A 155 -0.67 -27.08 -0.26
C TYR A 155 -2.05 -26.61 -0.72
N PRO A 156 -2.16 -25.64 -1.63
CA PRO A 156 -3.44 -25.26 -2.20
C PRO A 156 -3.99 -26.45 -3.00
N ILE A 157 -5.24 -26.81 -2.76
CA ILE A 157 -5.95 -27.87 -3.49
C ILE A 157 -6.61 -27.32 -4.75
N TYR A 158 -6.97 -26.04 -4.70
CA TYR A 158 -7.42 -25.30 -5.84
C TYR A 158 -6.65 -23.99 -5.92
N SER A 159 -6.10 -23.71 -7.11
CA SER A 159 -5.50 -22.43 -7.48
C SER A 159 -6.05 -22.05 -8.84
N GLY A 160 -6.77 -20.93 -8.90
CA GLY A 160 -7.37 -20.36 -10.09
C GLY A 160 -7.07 -18.87 -10.22
#